data_AF-A0A953VMB7-F1
#
_entry.id   AF-A0A953VMB7-F1
#
_cell.length_a   1.000
_cell.length_b   1.000
_cell.length_c   1.000
_cell.angle_alpha   90.00
_cell.angle_beta   90.00
_cell.angle_gamma   90.00
#
_symmetry.space_group_name_H-M   'P 1'
#
loop_
_entity.id
_entity.type
_entity.pdbx_description
1 polymer ?
#
loop_
_entity_poly.entity_id
_entity_poly.type
_entity_poly.pdbx_seq_one_letter_code
_entity_poly.pdbx_strand_id
1 'polypeptide(L)'
;MTEIALGTGIVTLLILLLTTTLLVTRRRLIPAEALVVTVNDTTNLEASRGDRLLEVLQDAGIGIPAACGGAGTCGLCRVTVTGEGAGQPQATEKGVLSAAERKAHLRLACQTVLRGPCAVTVPQDFLSASGFSCSVVSNRQLAPLIRELVLDLPEGQPFEFRAGGFMQLTAPPYRLAFRDIAVEAPFREAWRHAGWQDMVSASDAPVTRAYSIASRPEDGLRAVFNIRLAVPPAGRELEIPPGLVSSWLFSLKPGAVVEASGPFGDFHVQPTDREMIFIGGGVGMAPLRAMIHEQIGLKTPRRIRYFYGARTAADLFYTEEFDAIAARHPNFSWTPALSDPAPGDRWTGATGFIHDTVRAALKNHPAPEDCEYYLCGPPVMISAVLAMLERLGVEPQSIFNDDFGV
;
A
#
# COMPACT_ATOMS: atom_id res chain seq x y z
N MET A 1 -59.01 10.69 16.71
CA MET A 1 -57.83 10.73 15.80
C MET A 1 -57.15 12.10 15.80
N THR A 2 -57.90 13.19 15.76
CA THR A 2 -57.38 14.58 15.87
C THR A 2 -56.63 14.87 17.16
N GLU A 3 -57.13 14.45 18.32
CA GLU A 3 -56.45 14.68 19.62
C GLU A 3 -55.12 13.94 19.73
N ILE A 4 -55.05 12.71 19.23
CA ILE A 4 -53.82 11.90 19.20
C ILE A 4 -52.80 12.57 18.26
N ALA A 5 -53.23 12.98 17.06
CA ALA A 5 -52.36 13.67 16.11
C ALA A 5 -51.84 15.02 16.67
N LEU A 6 -52.69 15.78 17.36
CA LEU A 6 -52.31 17.03 18.00
C LEU A 6 -51.30 16.81 19.13
N GLY A 7 -51.55 15.80 19.98
CA GLY A 7 -50.65 15.42 21.07
C GLY A 7 -49.28 14.97 20.56
N THR A 8 -49.23 14.11 19.54
CA THR A 8 -47.97 13.69 18.91
C THR A 8 -47.24 14.86 18.25
N GLY A 9 -47.97 15.78 17.60
CA GLY A 9 -47.40 16.99 17.02
C GLY A 9 -46.73 17.90 18.05
N ILE A 10 -47.38 18.13 19.18
CA ILE A 10 -46.84 18.97 20.28
C ILE A 10 -45.59 18.34 20.90
N VAL A 11 -45.62 17.03 21.18
CA VAL A 11 -44.45 16.34 21.75
C VAL A 11 -43.26 16.37 20.77
N THR A 12 -43.51 16.14 19.49
CA THR A 12 -42.46 16.20 18.44
C THR A 12 -41.87 17.62 18.35
N LEU A 13 -42.72 18.65 18.39
CA LEU A 13 -42.29 20.04 18.38
C LEU A 13 -41.41 20.36 19.59
N LEU A 14 -41.82 19.95 20.80
CA LEU A 14 -41.06 20.19 22.02
C LEU A 14 -39.69 19.51 22.00
N ILE A 15 -39.62 18.27 21.49
CA ILE A 15 -38.35 17.54 21.33
C ILE A 15 -37.45 18.24 20.31
N LEU A 16 -37.99 18.66 19.16
CA LEU A 16 -37.23 19.41 18.15
C LEU A 16 -36.72 20.74 18.71
N LEU A 17 -37.53 21.45 19.49
CA LEU A 17 -37.16 22.72 20.08
C LEU A 17 -36.07 22.55 21.14
N LEU A 18 -36.20 21.54 22.00
CA LEU A 18 -35.18 21.19 23.00
C LEU A 18 -33.86 20.78 22.33
N THR A 19 -33.90 19.88 21.36
CA THR A 19 -32.69 19.40 20.64
C THR A 19 -32.01 20.53 19.88
N THR A 20 -32.76 21.39 19.19
CA THR A 20 -32.23 22.57 18.50
C THR A 20 -31.59 23.54 19.50
N THR A 21 -32.24 23.78 20.64
CA THR A 21 -31.70 24.65 21.70
C THR A 21 -30.40 24.09 22.27
N LEU A 22 -30.33 22.77 22.52
CA LEU A 22 -29.12 22.11 22.99
C LEU A 22 -27.98 22.19 21.97
N LEU A 23 -28.27 21.99 20.68
CA LEU A 23 -27.26 22.09 19.62
C LEU A 23 -26.75 23.53 19.45
N VAL A 24 -27.63 24.54 19.49
CA VAL A 24 -27.24 25.95 19.43
C VAL A 24 -26.43 26.35 20.66
N THR A 25 -26.86 25.90 21.85
CA THR A 25 -26.15 26.15 23.12
C THR A 25 -24.76 25.52 23.09
N ARG A 26 -24.65 24.26 22.66
CA ARG A 26 -23.36 23.58 22.47
C ARG A 26 -22.46 24.32 21.49
N ARG A 27 -22.98 24.76 20.34
CA ARG A 27 -22.22 25.49 19.32
C ARG A 27 -21.75 26.87 19.79
N ARG A 28 -22.48 27.53 20.69
CA ARG A 28 -22.10 28.83 21.27
C ARG A 28 -21.14 28.70 22.46
N LEU A 29 -21.34 27.70 23.32
CA LEU A 29 -20.52 27.50 24.53
C LEU A 29 -19.22 26.73 24.24
N ILE A 30 -19.17 25.97 23.16
CA ILE A 30 -17.98 25.29 22.67
C ILE A 30 -17.69 25.83 21.27
N PRO A 31 -17.03 27.00 21.15
CA PRO A 31 -16.51 27.45 19.87
C PRO A 31 -15.58 26.38 19.30
N ALA A 32 -15.58 26.22 17.99
CA ALA A 32 -14.44 25.58 17.32
C ALA A 32 -13.25 26.53 17.51
N GLU A 33 -12.55 26.39 18.65
CA GLU A 33 -11.31 27.12 18.86
C GLU A 33 -10.36 26.71 17.73
N ALA A 34 -9.88 27.70 16.97
CA ALA A 34 -8.79 27.50 16.04
C ALA A 34 -7.58 27.03 16.87
N LEU A 35 -7.10 25.84 16.55
CA LEU A 35 -5.95 25.21 17.15
C LEU A 35 -4.76 25.42 16.23
N VAL A 36 -3.56 25.46 16.81
CA VAL A 36 -2.32 25.52 16.04
C VAL A 36 -1.61 24.17 16.17
N VAL A 37 -1.27 23.59 15.03
CA VAL A 37 -0.37 22.44 14.93
C VAL A 37 0.99 22.95 14.46
N THR A 38 2.01 22.83 15.30
CA THR A 38 3.37 23.26 14.96
C THR A 38 4.15 22.08 14.36
N VAL A 39 4.56 22.18 13.10
CA VAL A 39 5.34 21.17 12.40
C VAL A 39 6.82 21.54 12.43
N ASN A 40 7.67 20.61 12.88
CA ASN A 40 9.14 20.74 12.94
C ASN A 40 9.61 22.08 13.53
N ASP A 41 8.92 22.56 14.58
CA ASP A 41 9.20 23.82 15.29
C ASP A 41 9.24 25.09 14.43
N THR A 42 8.76 25.02 13.18
CA THR A 42 8.95 26.07 12.17
C THR A 42 7.67 26.48 11.47
N THR A 43 6.80 25.52 11.14
CA THR A 43 5.56 25.78 10.40
C THR A 43 4.35 25.67 11.31
N ASN A 44 3.50 26.68 11.36
CA ASN A 44 2.25 26.65 12.14
C ASN A 44 1.06 26.45 11.19
N LEU A 45 0.30 25.39 11.42
CA LEU A 45 -0.89 25.06 10.66
C LEU A 45 -2.14 25.35 11.48
N GLU A 46 -3.14 25.97 10.83
CA GLU A 46 -4.46 26.14 11.43
C GLU A 46 -5.23 24.82 11.36
N ALA A 47 -5.82 24.44 12.49
CA ALA A 47 -6.64 23.24 12.61
C ALA A 47 -7.85 23.49 13.49
N SER A 48 -8.85 22.63 13.40
CA SER A 48 -10.02 22.65 14.27
C SER A 48 -10.01 21.45 15.22
N ARG A 49 -10.65 21.63 16.38
CA ARG A 49 -10.90 20.54 17.31
C ARG A 49 -11.78 19.48 16.63
N GLY A 50 -11.28 18.25 16.56
CA GLY A 50 -11.95 17.13 15.89
C GLY A 50 -11.32 16.73 14.56
N ASP A 51 -10.45 17.57 14.00
CA ASP A 51 -9.77 17.26 12.75
C ASP A 51 -8.79 16.09 12.94
N ARG A 52 -8.59 15.32 11.87
CA ARG A 52 -7.54 14.29 11.84
C ARG A 52 -6.23 14.94 11.48
N LEU A 53 -5.17 14.61 12.23
CA LEU A 53 -3.85 15.18 11.99
C LEU A 53 -3.35 14.92 10.56
N LEU A 54 -3.64 13.75 9.98
CA LEU A 54 -3.27 13.45 8.59
C LEU A 54 -3.88 14.45 7.59
N GLU A 55 -5.16 14.78 7.74
CA GLU A 55 -5.88 15.69 6.83
C GLU A 55 -5.29 17.10 6.92
N VAL A 56 -5.08 17.60 8.14
CA VAL A 56 -4.43 18.91 8.38
C VAL A 56 -3.05 19.00 7.73
N LEU A 57 -2.25 17.93 7.83
CA LEU A 57 -0.92 17.90 7.22
C LEU A 57 -1.01 17.84 5.69
N GLN A 58 -1.90 17.02 5.13
CA GLN A 58 -2.08 16.89 3.68
C GLN A 58 -2.63 18.16 3.04
N ASP A 59 -3.60 18.83 3.67
CA ASP A 59 -4.17 20.11 3.20
C ASP A 59 -3.13 21.23 3.20
N ALA A 60 -2.16 21.16 4.12
CA ALA A 60 -1.00 22.06 4.16
C ALA A 60 0.11 21.68 3.15
N GLY A 61 -0.09 20.67 2.32
CA GLY A 61 0.89 20.21 1.34
C GLY A 61 1.98 19.29 1.91
N ILE A 62 1.83 18.79 3.14
CA ILE A 62 2.76 17.85 3.75
C ILE A 62 2.29 16.42 3.46
N GLY A 63 2.95 15.79 2.48
CA GLY A 63 2.56 14.51 1.89
C GLY A 63 2.88 13.30 2.76
N ILE A 64 2.26 13.18 3.94
CA ILE A 64 2.43 11.99 4.78
C ILE A 64 1.79 10.76 4.11
N PRO A 65 2.54 9.65 3.93
CA PRO A 65 2.01 8.47 3.28
C PRO A 65 0.95 7.77 4.15
N ALA A 66 -0.17 7.40 3.54
CA ALA A 66 -1.26 6.68 4.18
C ALA A 66 -1.92 5.68 3.22
N ALA A 67 -1.23 4.57 2.91
CA ALA A 67 -1.69 3.57 1.94
C ALA A 67 -3.09 3.00 2.26
N CYS A 68 -3.41 2.82 3.55
CA CYS A 68 -4.70 2.32 4.01
C CYS A 68 -5.87 3.35 3.96
N GLY A 69 -5.65 4.54 3.39
CA GLY A 69 -6.69 5.58 3.30
C GLY A 69 -7.20 6.06 4.68
N GLY A 70 -6.35 5.97 5.70
CA GLY A 70 -6.69 6.38 7.06
C GLY A 70 -7.46 5.36 7.89
N ALA A 71 -7.45 4.07 7.50
CA ALA A 71 -7.97 2.98 8.33
C ALA A 71 -7.07 2.65 9.56
N GLY A 72 -5.82 3.12 9.55
CA GLY A 72 -4.89 2.91 10.66
C GLY A 72 -4.23 1.53 10.70
N THR A 73 -4.16 0.82 9.57
CA THR A 73 -3.62 -0.55 9.48
C THR A 73 -2.19 -0.61 8.92
N CYS A 74 -1.84 0.25 7.95
CA CYS A 74 -0.53 0.19 7.28
C CYS A 74 0.65 0.76 8.09
N GLY A 75 0.39 1.60 9.10
CA GLY A 75 1.44 2.25 9.89
C GLY A 75 2.32 3.28 9.15
N LEU A 76 2.10 3.58 7.87
CA LEU A 76 2.97 4.51 7.11
C LEU A 76 2.90 5.96 7.62
N CYS A 77 1.76 6.38 8.18
CA CYS A 77 1.55 7.73 8.69
C CYS A 77 2.12 7.96 10.10
N ARG A 78 3.22 7.29 10.45
CA ARG A 78 3.92 7.42 11.73
C ARG A 78 4.53 8.83 11.83
N VAL A 79 4.18 9.53 12.90
CA VAL A 79 4.71 10.85 13.24
C VAL A 79 4.96 10.93 14.73
N THR A 80 5.94 11.73 15.14
CA THR A 80 6.13 12.03 16.57
C THR A 80 5.25 13.21 16.92
N VAL A 81 4.40 13.06 17.93
CA VAL A 81 3.47 14.12 18.34
C VAL A 81 3.61 14.42 19.82
N THR A 82 3.90 15.67 20.14
CA THR A 82 4.05 16.16 21.51
C THR A 82 2.98 17.20 21.83
N GLY A 83 2.66 17.33 23.12
CA GLY A 83 1.58 18.20 23.60
C GLY A 83 0.26 17.44 23.86
N GLU A 84 -0.49 17.93 24.85
CA GLU A 84 -1.72 17.29 25.31
C GLU A 84 -2.85 17.31 24.26
N GLY A 85 -2.75 18.21 23.28
CA GLY A 85 -3.72 18.37 22.19
C GLY A 85 -3.89 17.13 21.31
N ALA A 86 -2.90 16.25 21.22
CA ALA A 86 -2.99 15.00 20.44
C ALA A 86 -3.77 13.88 21.16
N GLY A 87 -4.10 14.07 22.44
CA GLY A 87 -4.78 13.06 23.26
C GLY A 87 -3.99 11.77 23.44
N GLN A 88 -4.67 10.70 23.87
CA GLN A 88 -4.03 9.39 24.11
C GLN A 88 -4.10 8.46 22.88
N PRO A 89 -3.17 7.49 22.75
CA PRO A 89 -3.18 6.51 21.67
C PRO A 89 -4.49 5.70 21.64
N GLN A 90 -5.13 5.67 20.47
CA GLN A 90 -6.35 4.92 20.24
C GLN A 90 -6.09 3.41 20.16
N ALA A 91 -7.14 2.59 20.21
CA ALA A 91 -7.02 1.13 20.11
C ALA A 91 -6.37 0.68 18.78
N THR A 92 -6.70 1.37 17.69
CA THR A 92 -6.09 1.16 16.36
C THR A 92 -4.58 1.39 16.39
N GLU A 93 -4.14 2.48 17.00
CA GLU A 93 -2.71 2.78 17.18
C GLU A 93 -2.00 1.74 18.05
N LYS A 94 -2.65 1.24 19.11
CA LYS A 94 -2.08 0.19 19.97
C LYS A 94 -1.90 -1.15 19.27
N GLY A 95 -2.65 -1.41 18.21
CA GLY A 95 -2.51 -2.62 17.39
C GLY A 95 -1.33 -2.57 16.42
N VAL A 96 -0.89 -1.36 16.04
CA VAL A 96 0.19 -1.17 15.05
C VAL A 96 1.50 -0.71 15.69
N LEU A 97 1.42 0.08 16.77
CA LEU A 97 2.58 0.67 17.45
C LEU A 97 2.93 -0.11 18.73
N SER A 98 4.20 -0.49 18.83
CA SER A 98 4.78 -1.11 20.02
C SER A 98 4.66 -0.21 21.26
N ALA A 99 4.84 -0.82 22.44
CA ALA A 99 4.85 -0.05 23.69
C ALA A 99 6.01 0.97 23.74
N ALA A 100 7.16 0.63 23.14
CA ALA A 100 8.33 1.50 23.08
C ALA A 100 8.07 2.72 22.18
N GLU A 101 7.54 2.51 20.98
CA GLU A 101 7.17 3.60 20.06
C GLU A 101 6.15 4.56 20.69
N ARG A 102 5.11 4.02 21.34
CA ARG A 102 4.10 4.86 22.04
C ARG A 102 4.71 5.65 23.19
N LYS A 103 5.69 5.10 23.91
CA LYS A 103 6.43 5.81 24.96
C LYS A 103 7.32 6.91 24.38
N ALA A 104 7.81 6.72 23.17
CA ALA A 104 8.55 7.73 22.39
C ALA A 104 7.65 8.75 21.69
N HIS A 105 6.37 8.85 22.07
CA HIS A 105 5.39 9.78 21.48
C HIS A 105 5.09 9.57 20.00
N LEU A 106 5.37 8.37 19.46
CA LEU A 106 4.98 8.02 18.10
C LEU A 106 3.46 7.79 18.03
N ARG A 107 2.83 8.34 17.00
CA ARG A 107 1.39 8.29 16.73
C ARG A 107 1.14 7.97 15.27
N LEU A 108 -0.07 7.51 14.96
CA LEU A 108 -0.55 7.44 13.58
C LEU A 108 -1.32 8.73 13.27
N ALA A 109 -0.81 9.56 12.35
CA ALA A 109 -1.45 10.82 11.98
C ALA A 109 -2.91 10.62 11.56
N CYS A 110 -3.22 9.52 10.87
CA CYS A 110 -4.58 9.24 10.38
C CYS A 110 -5.61 8.88 11.47
N GLN A 111 -5.14 8.45 12.65
CA GLN A 111 -5.98 8.09 13.80
C GLN A 111 -5.93 9.15 14.91
N THR A 112 -5.00 10.11 14.81
CA THR A 112 -4.82 11.16 15.80
C THR A 112 -5.84 12.26 15.55
N VAL A 113 -6.80 12.39 16.46
CA VAL A 113 -7.86 13.42 16.43
C VAL A 113 -7.44 14.57 17.33
N LEU A 114 -7.38 15.78 16.79
CA LEU A 114 -6.90 16.97 17.49
C LEU A 114 -7.93 17.44 18.53
N ARG A 115 -7.47 17.59 19.77
CA ARG A 115 -8.25 18.07 20.93
C ARG A 115 -7.76 19.42 21.46
N GLY A 116 -6.61 19.87 21.02
CA GLY A 116 -5.93 21.08 21.46
C GLY A 116 -4.67 21.32 20.62
N PRO A 117 -3.87 22.36 20.92
CA PRO A 117 -2.59 22.61 20.26
C PRO A 117 -1.60 21.45 20.49
N CYS A 118 -0.82 21.11 19.47
CA CYS A 118 0.23 20.10 19.55
C CYS A 118 1.38 20.41 18.59
N ALA A 119 2.55 19.85 18.87
CA ALA A 119 3.69 19.89 17.96
C ALA A 119 3.90 18.52 17.33
N VAL A 120 4.28 18.50 16.05
CA VAL A 120 4.45 17.30 15.24
C VAL A 120 5.82 17.34 14.59
N THR A 121 6.59 16.28 14.75
CA THR A 121 7.82 16.07 14.00
C THR A 121 7.57 15.16 12.81
N VAL A 122 7.87 15.66 11.62
CA VAL A 122 7.69 14.99 10.33
C VAL A 122 9.08 14.85 9.66
N PRO A 123 9.43 13.65 9.16
CA PRO A 123 10.65 13.46 8.36
C PRO A 123 10.74 14.46 7.19
N GLN A 124 11.94 14.93 6.86
CA GLN A 124 12.13 15.92 5.78
C GLN A 124 11.66 15.40 4.41
N ASP A 125 11.76 14.09 4.17
CA ASP A 125 11.32 13.46 2.92
C ASP A 125 9.82 13.69 2.65
N PHE A 126 8.98 13.79 3.69
CA PHE A 126 7.55 14.07 3.52
C PHE A 126 7.24 15.56 3.35
N LEU A 127 8.14 16.45 3.80
CA LEU A 127 8.01 17.90 3.60
C LEU A 127 8.39 18.31 2.17
N SER A 128 9.24 17.52 1.51
CA SER A 128 9.77 17.79 0.17
C SER A 128 9.03 17.05 -0.95
N ALA A 129 8.19 16.06 -0.63
CA ALA A 129 7.39 15.32 -1.59
C ALA A 129 6.24 16.17 -2.18
N SER A 130 6.56 17.10 -3.08
CA SER A 130 5.59 17.80 -3.90
C SER A 130 4.93 16.86 -4.90
N GLY A 131 3.63 17.06 -5.19
CA GLY A 131 2.94 16.34 -6.25
C GLY A 131 3.49 16.73 -7.64
N PHE A 132 3.50 15.77 -8.56
CA PHE A 132 3.93 15.96 -9.94
C PHE A 132 3.14 15.08 -10.91
N SER A 133 3.05 15.52 -12.16
CA SER A 133 2.34 14.81 -13.22
C SER A 133 3.30 13.91 -14.01
N CYS A 134 2.90 12.65 -14.18
CA CYS A 134 3.61 11.67 -15.01
C CYS A 134 2.79 11.34 -16.26
N SER A 135 3.45 10.93 -17.34
CA SER A 135 2.77 10.43 -18.55
C SER A 135 2.84 8.91 -18.65
N VAL A 136 1.75 8.26 -19.05
CA VAL A 136 1.72 6.80 -19.23
C VAL A 136 2.46 6.43 -20.51
N VAL A 137 3.52 5.63 -20.38
CA VAL A 137 4.27 5.07 -21.51
C VAL A 137 3.59 3.80 -21.99
N SER A 138 3.29 2.89 -21.08
CA SER A 138 2.66 1.60 -21.38
C SER A 138 1.87 1.08 -20.18
N ASN A 139 0.86 0.27 -20.47
CA ASN A 139 0.00 -0.36 -19.46
C ASN A 139 -0.33 -1.80 -19.88
N ARG A 140 0.66 -2.68 -19.83
CA ARG A 140 0.63 -4.05 -20.38
C ARG A 140 0.09 -5.05 -19.36
N GLN A 141 -0.72 -6.01 -19.78
CA GLN A 141 -1.25 -7.04 -18.91
C GLN A 141 -0.24 -8.19 -18.72
N LEU A 142 0.18 -8.42 -17.47
CA LEU A 142 1.14 -9.46 -17.10
C LEU A 142 0.45 -10.76 -16.65
N ALA A 143 -0.71 -10.61 -16.01
CA ALA A 143 -1.55 -11.70 -15.52
C ALA A 143 -3.02 -11.28 -15.60
N PRO A 144 -4.01 -12.19 -15.37
CA PRO A 144 -5.42 -11.84 -15.47
C PRO A 144 -5.81 -10.58 -14.70
N LEU A 145 -5.27 -10.37 -13.50
CA LEU A 145 -5.56 -9.20 -12.66
C LEU A 145 -4.35 -8.29 -12.42
N ILE A 146 -3.24 -8.44 -13.17
CA ILE A 146 -2.03 -7.64 -12.95
C ILE A 146 -1.58 -6.96 -14.24
N ARG A 147 -1.29 -5.66 -14.15
CA ARG A 147 -0.65 -4.88 -15.21
C ARG A 147 0.70 -4.32 -14.80
N GLU A 148 1.59 -4.24 -15.78
CA GLU A 148 2.78 -3.39 -15.76
C GLU A 148 2.41 -2.00 -16.25
N LEU A 149 2.37 -1.05 -15.32
CA LEU A 149 2.20 0.37 -15.64
C LEU A 149 3.58 1.02 -15.65
N VAL A 150 3.94 1.64 -16.77
CA VAL A 150 5.19 2.39 -16.93
C VAL A 150 4.84 3.86 -17.09
N LEU A 151 5.40 4.69 -16.20
CA LEU A 151 5.22 6.13 -16.19
C LEU A 151 6.56 6.82 -16.53
N ASP A 152 6.53 7.79 -17.44
CA ASP A 152 7.64 8.73 -17.61
C ASP A 152 7.51 9.82 -16.53
N LEU A 153 8.57 9.94 -15.72
CA LEU A 153 8.75 10.95 -14.69
C LEU A 153 9.16 12.29 -15.34
N PRO A 154 8.74 13.44 -14.79
CA PRO A 154 9.05 14.74 -15.37
C PRO A 154 10.55 15.03 -15.38
N GLU A 155 11.05 15.62 -16.46
CA GLU A 155 12.45 16.01 -16.59
C GLU A 155 12.81 17.15 -15.63
N GLY A 156 14.02 17.12 -15.07
CA GLY A 156 14.56 18.21 -14.25
C GLY A 156 14.21 18.17 -12.76
N GLN A 157 13.47 17.16 -12.29
CA GLN A 157 13.31 16.88 -10.86
C GLN A 157 14.24 15.71 -10.46
N PRO A 158 15.04 15.85 -9.39
CA PRO A 158 15.82 14.73 -8.87
C PRO A 158 14.88 13.73 -8.22
N PHE A 159 14.60 12.62 -8.92
CA PHE A 159 13.90 11.47 -8.35
C PHE A 159 14.92 10.52 -7.72
N GLU A 160 15.41 10.89 -6.54
CA GLU A 160 16.22 9.98 -5.72
C GLU A 160 15.29 9.08 -4.93
N PHE A 161 15.05 7.85 -5.42
CA PHE A 161 14.40 6.80 -4.65
C PHE A 161 15.36 5.63 -4.44
N ARG A 162 15.05 4.79 -3.45
CA ARG A 162 15.76 3.53 -3.19
C ARG A 162 14.91 2.37 -3.68
N ALA A 163 15.54 1.30 -4.16
CA ALA A 163 14.80 0.12 -4.54
C ALA A 163 13.98 -0.42 -3.37
N GLY A 164 12.70 -0.71 -3.62
CA GLY A 164 11.70 -1.08 -2.62
C GLY A 164 10.86 0.08 -2.08
N GLY A 165 11.16 1.32 -2.48
CA GLY A 165 10.26 2.46 -2.27
C GLY A 165 8.95 2.39 -3.07
N PHE A 166 8.03 3.29 -2.77
CA PHE A 166 6.72 3.41 -3.39
C PHE A 166 6.38 4.85 -3.76
N MET A 167 5.40 5.01 -4.65
CA MET A 167 4.78 6.29 -4.96
C MET A 167 3.29 6.24 -4.68
N GLN A 168 2.71 7.38 -4.40
CA GLN A 168 1.27 7.54 -4.33
C GLN A 168 0.75 7.97 -5.70
N LEU A 169 -0.22 7.24 -6.23
CA LEU A 169 -0.88 7.55 -7.50
C LEU A 169 -2.31 7.99 -7.23
N THR A 170 -2.74 9.08 -7.87
CA THR A 170 -4.05 9.71 -7.64
C THR A 170 -4.94 9.53 -8.85
N ALA A 171 -6.08 8.85 -8.64
CA ALA A 171 -7.15 8.82 -9.62
C ALA A 171 -7.99 10.11 -9.49
N PRO A 172 -8.24 10.85 -10.59
CA PRO A 172 -9.20 11.95 -10.59
C PRO A 172 -10.64 11.42 -10.48
N PRO A 173 -11.66 12.28 -10.33
CA PRO A 173 -13.05 11.86 -10.46
C PRO A 173 -13.31 11.18 -11.81
N TYR A 174 -13.96 10.02 -11.80
CA TYR A 174 -14.18 9.22 -13.00
C TYR A 174 -15.39 8.29 -12.86
N ARG A 175 -15.87 7.78 -14.01
CA ARG A 175 -16.79 6.64 -14.11
C ARG A 175 -16.32 5.71 -15.21
N LEU A 176 -16.16 4.43 -14.88
CA LEU A 176 -15.59 3.41 -15.75
C LEU A 176 -16.44 2.14 -15.71
N ALA A 177 -16.81 1.63 -16.88
CA ALA A 177 -17.32 0.27 -17.01
C ALA A 177 -16.15 -0.67 -17.38
N PHE A 178 -16.07 -1.84 -16.73
CA PHE A 178 -14.95 -2.76 -16.94
C PHE A 178 -14.93 -3.36 -18.35
N ARG A 179 -16.06 -3.39 -19.05
CA ARG A 179 -16.13 -3.72 -20.49
C ARG A 179 -15.31 -2.80 -21.39
N ASP A 180 -14.99 -1.59 -20.93
CA ASP A 180 -14.19 -0.61 -21.69
C ASP A 180 -12.68 -0.79 -21.44
N ILE A 181 -12.30 -1.64 -20.48
CA ILE A 181 -10.91 -1.99 -20.21
C ILE A 181 -10.40 -2.92 -21.32
N ALA A 182 -9.31 -2.54 -21.96
CA ALA A 182 -8.71 -3.32 -23.05
C ALA A 182 -8.00 -4.57 -22.51
N VAL A 183 -8.65 -5.73 -22.52
CA VAL A 183 -8.08 -7.01 -22.06
C VAL A 183 -7.27 -7.70 -23.17
N GLU A 184 -6.04 -8.09 -22.86
CA GLU A 184 -5.17 -8.80 -23.81
C GLU A 184 -5.70 -10.21 -24.10
N ALA A 185 -5.48 -10.69 -25.34
CA ALA A 185 -6.09 -11.92 -25.84
C ALA A 185 -5.94 -13.15 -24.92
N PRO A 186 -4.77 -13.41 -24.29
CA PRO A 186 -4.60 -14.56 -23.39
C PRO A 186 -5.52 -14.54 -22.16
N PHE A 187 -5.99 -13.37 -21.73
CA PHE A 187 -6.73 -13.21 -20.47
C PHE A 187 -8.23 -12.96 -20.65
N ARG A 188 -8.71 -12.79 -21.89
CA ARG A 188 -10.12 -12.49 -22.18
C ARG A 188 -11.08 -13.56 -21.69
N GLU A 189 -10.71 -14.83 -21.86
CA GLU A 189 -11.54 -15.95 -21.44
C GLU A 189 -11.70 -15.99 -19.92
N ALA A 190 -10.59 -15.80 -19.18
CA ALA A 190 -10.61 -15.71 -17.72
C ALA A 190 -11.50 -14.55 -17.24
N TRP A 191 -11.41 -13.38 -17.87
CA TRP A 191 -12.26 -12.22 -17.55
C TRP A 191 -13.74 -12.47 -17.81
N ARG A 192 -14.06 -13.14 -18.92
CA ARG A 192 -15.44 -13.49 -19.28
C ARG A 192 -16.01 -14.51 -18.28
N HIS A 193 -15.27 -15.56 -17.96
CA HIS A 193 -15.71 -16.60 -17.02
C HIS A 193 -15.87 -16.07 -15.59
N ALA A 194 -15.02 -15.13 -15.18
CA ALA A 194 -15.12 -14.49 -13.87
C ALA A 194 -16.18 -13.38 -13.78
N GLY A 195 -16.80 -12.99 -14.91
CA GLY A 195 -17.85 -11.95 -14.92
C GLY A 195 -17.36 -10.53 -14.64
N TRP A 196 -16.05 -10.27 -14.66
CA TRP A 196 -15.50 -8.94 -14.33
C TRP A 196 -15.91 -7.85 -15.32
N GLN A 197 -16.26 -8.21 -16.57
CA GLN A 197 -16.64 -7.25 -17.62
C GLN A 197 -17.93 -6.46 -17.30
N ASP A 198 -18.77 -6.98 -16.41
CA ASP A 198 -20.05 -6.35 -16.04
C ASP A 198 -19.92 -5.38 -14.85
N MET A 199 -18.72 -5.24 -14.30
CA MET A 199 -18.46 -4.35 -13.18
C MET A 199 -18.35 -2.89 -13.60
N VAL A 200 -18.66 -1.99 -12.67
CA VAL A 200 -18.50 -0.54 -12.81
C VAL A 200 -17.76 -0.01 -11.59
N SER A 201 -16.81 0.88 -11.80
CA SER A 201 -16.16 1.64 -10.74
C SER A 201 -16.28 3.14 -11.03
N ALA A 202 -16.57 3.92 -10.00
CA ALA A 202 -16.73 5.36 -10.12
C ALA A 202 -16.30 6.04 -8.82
N SER A 203 -15.76 7.24 -8.96
CA SER A 203 -15.45 8.11 -7.83
C SER A 203 -15.75 9.55 -8.19
N ASP A 204 -16.43 10.26 -7.28
CA ASP A 204 -16.79 11.68 -7.45
C ASP A 204 -15.71 12.63 -6.91
N ALA A 205 -14.65 12.10 -6.29
CA ALA A 205 -13.55 12.85 -5.71
C ALA A 205 -12.21 12.21 -6.09
N PRO A 206 -11.09 12.96 -6.03
CA PRO A 206 -9.76 12.37 -6.18
C PRO A 206 -9.49 11.31 -5.11
N VAL A 207 -8.90 10.18 -5.50
CA VAL A 207 -8.53 9.10 -4.58
C VAL A 207 -7.10 8.67 -4.82
N THR A 208 -6.30 8.67 -3.76
CA THR A 208 -4.88 8.35 -3.81
C THR A 208 -4.58 7.00 -3.16
N ARG A 209 -3.71 6.19 -3.78
CA ARG A 209 -3.22 4.93 -3.20
C ARG A 209 -1.73 4.75 -3.45
N ALA A 210 -1.06 4.03 -2.56
CA ALA A 210 0.36 3.70 -2.68
C ALA A 210 0.58 2.50 -3.61
N TYR A 211 1.63 2.58 -4.43
CA TYR A 211 2.09 1.51 -5.32
C TYR A 211 3.61 1.45 -5.30
N SER A 212 4.16 0.28 -4.95
CA SER A 212 5.61 0.07 -4.89
C SER A 212 6.23 0.11 -6.29
N ILE A 213 7.41 0.72 -6.38
CA ILE A 213 8.16 0.87 -7.61
C ILE A 213 8.87 -0.45 -7.93
N ALA A 214 8.74 -0.92 -9.16
CA ALA A 214 9.29 -2.17 -9.68
C ALA A 214 10.57 -1.98 -10.50
N SER A 215 10.89 -0.75 -10.90
CA SER A 215 12.15 -0.38 -11.57
C SER A 215 13.23 0.00 -10.55
N ARG A 216 14.48 0.00 -11.00
CA ARG A 216 15.59 0.53 -10.22
C ARG A 216 15.69 2.05 -10.37
N PRO A 217 16.32 2.74 -9.42
CA PRO A 217 16.64 4.16 -9.55
C PRO A 217 17.48 4.48 -10.79
N GLU A 218 18.35 3.55 -11.22
CA GLU A 218 19.24 3.76 -12.38
C GLU A 218 18.56 3.51 -13.73
N ASP A 219 17.32 3.02 -13.78
CA ASP A 219 16.58 2.75 -15.02
C ASP A 219 16.06 4.04 -15.71
N GLY A 220 16.52 5.21 -15.26
CA GLY A 220 16.26 6.52 -15.82
C GLY A 220 14.97 7.16 -15.29
N LEU A 221 14.39 8.08 -16.07
CA LEU A 221 13.17 8.81 -15.71
C LEU A 221 11.90 7.96 -15.87
N ARG A 222 11.95 6.65 -15.56
CA ARG A 222 10.81 5.73 -15.69
C ARG A 222 10.53 5.01 -14.39
N ALA A 223 9.31 5.18 -13.90
CA ALA A 223 8.78 4.40 -12.79
C ALA A 223 7.90 3.27 -13.33
N VAL A 224 8.24 2.04 -12.99
CA VAL A 224 7.47 0.84 -13.33
C VAL A 224 6.67 0.39 -12.11
N PHE A 225 5.42 -0.03 -12.29
CA PHE A 225 4.55 -0.51 -11.21
C PHE A 225 3.88 -1.82 -11.62
N ASN A 226 3.60 -2.69 -10.64
CA ASN A 226 2.71 -3.84 -10.86
C ASN A 226 1.38 -3.58 -10.17
N ILE A 227 0.35 -3.29 -10.97
CA ILE A 227 -0.97 -2.89 -10.48
C ILE A 227 -1.86 -4.12 -10.43
N ARG A 228 -2.36 -4.48 -9.25
CA ARG A 228 -3.40 -5.51 -9.11
C ARG A 228 -4.77 -4.86 -9.20
N LEU A 229 -5.59 -5.31 -10.14
CA LEU A 229 -7.01 -4.94 -10.17
C LEU A 229 -7.72 -5.55 -8.95
N ALA A 230 -8.24 -4.69 -8.08
CA ALA A 230 -8.96 -5.10 -6.89
C ALA A 230 -10.43 -5.36 -7.26
N VAL A 231 -10.71 -6.57 -7.70
CA VAL A 231 -12.08 -7.06 -7.88
C VAL A 231 -12.68 -7.47 -6.53
N PRO A 232 -14.02 -7.43 -6.39
CA PRO A 232 -14.69 -7.93 -5.20
C PRO A 232 -14.28 -9.37 -4.86
N PRO A 233 -14.23 -9.76 -3.58
CA PRO A 233 -14.04 -11.15 -3.19
C PRO A 233 -15.11 -12.04 -3.83
N ALA A 234 -14.72 -13.26 -4.20
CA ALA A 234 -15.63 -14.23 -4.82
C ALA A 234 -16.86 -14.47 -3.94
N GLY A 235 -18.05 -14.39 -4.52
CA GLY A 235 -19.34 -14.51 -3.83
C GLY A 235 -19.81 -13.23 -3.11
N ARG A 236 -19.08 -12.12 -3.22
CA ARG A 236 -19.43 -10.80 -2.64
C ARG A 236 -19.53 -9.71 -3.71
N GLU A 237 -19.66 -10.08 -4.98
CA GLU A 237 -19.63 -9.18 -6.14
C GLU A 237 -20.77 -8.15 -6.15
N LEU A 238 -21.91 -8.48 -5.52
CA LEU A 238 -23.05 -7.58 -5.39
C LEU A 238 -22.98 -6.66 -4.16
N GLU A 239 -22.10 -6.97 -3.20
CA GLU A 239 -22.02 -6.28 -1.92
C GLU A 239 -20.83 -5.32 -1.83
N ILE A 240 -19.71 -5.71 -2.44
CA ILE A 240 -18.45 -4.98 -2.35
C ILE A 240 -18.15 -4.40 -3.72
N PRO A 241 -17.97 -3.07 -3.86
CA PRO A 241 -17.62 -2.47 -5.14
C PRO A 241 -16.16 -2.77 -5.52
N PRO A 242 -15.81 -2.73 -6.82
CA PRO A 242 -14.41 -2.83 -7.25
C PRO A 242 -13.57 -1.66 -6.71
N GLY A 243 -12.27 -1.90 -6.51
CA GLY A 243 -11.35 -0.90 -5.96
C GLY A 243 -11.16 0.31 -6.88
N LEU A 244 -11.22 1.51 -6.30
CA LEU A 244 -11.29 2.77 -7.05
C LEU A 244 -10.01 3.06 -7.85
N VAL A 245 -8.84 3.12 -7.20
CA VAL A 245 -7.62 3.54 -7.89
C VAL A 245 -7.09 2.46 -8.83
N SER A 246 -7.15 1.19 -8.41
CA SER A 246 -6.71 0.08 -9.26
C SER A 246 -7.56 -0.08 -10.51
N SER A 247 -8.89 0.13 -10.43
CA SER A 247 -9.76 0.13 -11.62
C SER A 247 -9.38 1.21 -12.61
N TRP A 248 -9.18 2.44 -12.13
CA TRP A 248 -8.78 3.57 -12.96
C TRP A 248 -7.41 3.31 -13.63
N LEU A 249 -6.39 2.93 -12.86
CA LEU A 249 -5.06 2.61 -13.38
C LEU A 249 -5.10 1.48 -14.43
N PHE A 250 -5.92 0.46 -14.22
CA PHE A 250 -6.08 -0.65 -15.19
C PHE A 250 -6.67 -0.21 -16.54
N SER A 251 -7.40 0.91 -16.56
CA SER A 251 -8.04 1.46 -17.75
C SER A 251 -7.15 2.39 -18.57
N LEU A 252 -6.03 2.84 -17.99
CA LEU A 252 -5.18 3.85 -18.61
C LEU A 252 -4.58 3.37 -19.92
N LYS A 253 -4.45 4.31 -20.85
CA LYS A 253 -3.83 4.12 -22.16
C LYS A 253 -2.56 4.97 -22.25
N PRO A 254 -1.60 4.59 -23.12
CA PRO A 254 -0.44 5.44 -23.39
C PRO A 254 -0.83 6.89 -23.69
N GLY A 255 -0.06 7.84 -23.16
CA GLY A 255 -0.30 9.28 -23.25
C GLY A 255 -1.25 9.86 -22.20
N ALA A 256 -1.91 9.04 -21.37
CA ALA A 256 -2.68 9.54 -20.23
C ALA A 256 -1.76 10.18 -19.18
N VAL A 257 -2.30 11.15 -18.43
CA VAL A 257 -1.58 11.82 -17.34
C VAL A 257 -2.00 11.23 -15.99
N VAL A 258 -1.04 10.99 -15.12
CA VAL A 258 -1.22 10.47 -13.77
C VAL A 258 -0.58 11.42 -12.77
N GLU A 259 -1.36 11.93 -11.83
CA GLU A 259 -0.84 12.68 -10.70
C GLU A 259 -0.21 11.73 -9.70
N ALA A 260 1.03 12.01 -9.30
CA ALA A 260 1.80 11.21 -8.38
C ALA A 260 2.48 12.07 -7.30
N SER A 261 2.81 11.44 -6.18
CA SER A 261 3.67 12.01 -5.14
C SER A 261 4.58 10.95 -4.54
N GLY A 262 5.69 11.39 -3.96
CA GLY A 262 6.78 10.54 -3.48
C GLY A 262 8.09 10.89 -4.19
N PRO A 263 9.09 9.99 -4.18
CA PRO A 263 9.08 8.63 -3.63
C PRO A 263 8.99 8.58 -2.10
N PHE A 264 8.54 7.43 -1.57
CA PHE A 264 8.44 7.16 -0.14
C PHE A 264 8.94 5.74 0.18
N GLY A 265 9.12 5.46 1.47
CA GLY A 265 9.33 4.10 1.99
C GLY A 265 10.75 3.83 2.46
N ASP A 266 10.83 2.94 3.45
CA ASP A 266 12.09 2.50 4.09
C ASP A 266 12.33 0.99 3.88
N PHE A 267 11.54 0.37 2.99
CA PHE A 267 11.72 -1.03 2.63
C PHE A 267 12.84 -1.14 1.60
N HIS A 268 14.07 -1.35 2.07
CA HIS A 268 15.25 -1.45 1.23
C HIS A 268 16.20 -2.54 1.73
N VAL A 269 17.11 -2.98 0.86
CA VAL A 269 18.18 -3.92 1.24
C VAL A 269 19.09 -3.27 2.28
N GLN A 270 19.39 -4.00 3.36
CA GLN A 270 20.27 -3.53 4.42
C GLN A 270 21.74 -3.60 3.99
N PRO A 271 22.57 -2.63 4.41
CA PRO A 271 23.98 -2.55 4.05
C PRO A 271 24.82 -3.52 4.91
N THR A 272 24.58 -4.82 4.76
CA THR A 272 25.32 -5.91 5.42
C THR A 272 25.84 -6.92 4.40
N ASP A 273 26.58 -7.92 4.86
CA ASP A 273 27.08 -9.03 4.04
C ASP A 273 26.22 -10.31 4.16
N ARG A 274 25.06 -10.25 4.82
CA ARG A 274 24.21 -11.43 5.09
C ARG A 274 23.56 -11.99 3.82
N GLU A 275 23.26 -13.29 3.80
CA GLU A 275 22.48 -13.90 2.72
C GLU A 275 21.08 -13.26 2.64
N MET A 276 20.62 -12.95 1.42
CA MET A 276 19.32 -12.31 1.18
C MET A 276 18.28 -13.33 0.71
N ILE A 277 17.15 -13.38 1.39
CA ILE A 277 16.02 -14.25 1.07
C ILE A 277 14.78 -13.39 0.81
N PHE A 278 14.43 -13.28 -0.46
CA PHE A 278 13.23 -12.58 -0.92
C PHE A 278 12.05 -13.56 -0.99
N ILE A 279 10.90 -13.19 -0.45
CA ILE A 279 9.68 -14.02 -0.46
C ILE A 279 8.50 -13.16 -0.91
N GLY A 280 8.00 -13.44 -2.12
CA GLY A 280 7.00 -12.63 -2.80
C GLY A 280 5.72 -13.38 -3.13
N GLY A 281 4.62 -12.63 -3.29
CA GLY A 281 3.39 -13.14 -3.89
C GLY A 281 2.54 -12.05 -4.52
N GLY A 282 1.92 -12.37 -5.67
CA GLY A 282 1.12 -11.39 -6.43
C GLY A 282 1.91 -10.13 -6.78
N VAL A 283 1.34 -8.95 -6.55
CA VAL A 283 2.03 -7.68 -6.84
C VAL A 283 3.16 -7.32 -5.88
N GLY A 284 3.40 -8.15 -4.85
CA GLY A 284 4.65 -8.09 -4.09
C GLY A 284 5.89 -8.39 -4.92
N MET A 285 5.73 -8.84 -6.16
CA MET A 285 6.78 -8.84 -7.18
C MET A 285 7.46 -7.47 -7.34
N ALA A 286 6.71 -6.36 -7.29
CA ALA A 286 7.24 -5.03 -7.60
C ALA A 286 8.45 -4.62 -6.75
N PRO A 287 8.33 -4.44 -5.42
CA PRO A 287 9.46 -3.95 -4.62
C PRO A 287 10.60 -4.97 -4.56
N LEU A 288 10.28 -6.28 -4.56
CA LEU A 288 11.30 -7.34 -4.53
C LEU A 288 12.11 -7.39 -5.82
N ARG A 289 11.45 -7.23 -6.99
CA ARG A 289 12.12 -7.11 -8.28
C ARG A 289 13.06 -5.91 -8.31
N ALA A 290 12.60 -4.74 -7.87
CA ALA A 290 13.44 -3.55 -7.83
C ALA A 290 14.73 -3.80 -7.01
N MET A 291 14.58 -4.34 -5.79
CA MET A 291 15.73 -4.65 -4.92
C MET A 291 16.66 -5.71 -5.51
N ILE A 292 16.11 -6.80 -6.06
CA ILE A 292 16.93 -7.84 -6.70
C ILE A 292 17.73 -7.24 -7.87
N HIS A 293 17.09 -6.45 -8.74
CA HIS A 293 17.77 -5.83 -9.87
C HIS A 293 18.85 -4.83 -9.45
N GLU A 294 18.59 -4.05 -8.39
CA GLU A 294 19.59 -3.14 -7.81
C GLU A 294 20.82 -3.93 -7.35
N GLN A 295 20.62 -4.99 -6.57
CA GLN A 295 21.71 -5.83 -6.06
C GLN A 295 22.51 -6.54 -7.17
N ILE A 296 21.82 -7.00 -8.22
CA ILE A 296 22.46 -7.58 -9.41
C ILE A 296 23.26 -6.50 -10.17
N GLY A 297 22.72 -5.29 -10.31
CA GLY A 297 23.40 -4.15 -10.93
C GLY A 297 24.66 -3.72 -10.18
N LEU A 298 24.60 -3.74 -8.85
CA LEU A 298 25.73 -3.50 -7.95
C LEU A 298 26.76 -4.64 -7.93
N LYS A 299 26.48 -5.76 -8.62
CA LYS A 299 27.32 -6.96 -8.65
C LYS A 299 27.65 -7.49 -7.25
N THR A 300 26.65 -7.49 -6.37
CA THR A 300 26.84 -7.96 -5.00
C THR A 300 27.39 -9.40 -4.99
N PRO A 301 28.35 -9.72 -4.11
CA PRO A 301 28.82 -11.10 -3.92
C PRO A 301 27.87 -11.92 -3.04
N ARG A 302 26.93 -11.25 -2.36
CA ARG A 302 25.97 -11.87 -1.43
C ARG A 302 25.12 -12.91 -2.16
N ARG A 303 24.79 -14.00 -1.46
CA ARG A 303 23.84 -14.99 -1.98
C ARG A 303 22.43 -14.42 -1.94
N ILE A 304 21.69 -14.59 -3.03
CA ILE A 304 20.31 -14.13 -3.19
C ILE A 304 19.43 -15.33 -3.54
N ARG A 305 18.35 -15.51 -2.78
CA ARG A 305 17.30 -16.49 -3.07
C ARG A 305 15.96 -15.79 -3.17
N TYR A 306 15.24 -16.00 -4.27
CA TYR A 306 13.91 -15.46 -4.46
C TYR A 306 12.85 -16.54 -4.55
N PHE A 307 11.91 -16.56 -3.61
CA PHE A 307 10.78 -17.48 -3.59
C PHE A 307 9.51 -16.71 -3.96
N TYR A 308 8.80 -17.13 -5.01
CA TYR A 308 7.61 -16.43 -5.48
C TYR A 308 6.38 -17.34 -5.56
N GLY A 309 5.33 -16.99 -4.82
CA GLY A 309 4.06 -17.70 -4.82
C GLY A 309 3.07 -17.10 -5.82
N ALA A 310 2.54 -17.93 -6.71
CA ALA A 310 1.42 -17.60 -7.58
C ALA A 310 0.33 -18.66 -7.49
N ARG A 311 -0.89 -18.35 -7.96
CA ARG A 311 -1.99 -19.31 -7.91
C ARG A 311 -1.87 -20.32 -9.05
N THR A 312 -1.90 -19.83 -10.28
CA THR A 312 -1.76 -20.61 -11.52
C THR A 312 -0.53 -20.17 -12.32
N ALA A 313 -0.17 -20.89 -13.39
CA ALA A 313 0.91 -20.46 -14.27
C ALA A 313 0.62 -19.11 -14.96
N ALA A 314 -0.66 -18.79 -15.20
CA ALA A 314 -1.08 -17.50 -15.75
C ALA A 314 -0.87 -16.31 -14.79
N ASP A 315 -0.62 -16.58 -13.51
CA ASP A 315 -0.32 -15.56 -12.49
C ASP A 315 1.21 -15.37 -12.28
N LEU A 316 2.05 -16.13 -13.01
CA LEU A 316 3.51 -15.96 -13.04
C LEU A 316 3.91 -15.00 -14.17
N PHE A 317 4.75 -14.03 -13.84
CA PHE A 317 5.25 -13.04 -14.79
C PHE A 317 6.70 -12.66 -14.45
N TYR A 318 7.40 -12.04 -15.41
CA TYR A 318 8.86 -11.83 -15.40
C TYR A 318 9.69 -13.13 -15.28
N THR A 319 9.12 -14.29 -15.62
CA THR A 319 9.79 -15.59 -15.49
C THR A 319 11.08 -15.65 -16.32
N GLU A 320 11.00 -15.27 -17.59
CA GLU A 320 12.14 -15.22 -18.51
C GLU A 320 13.27 -14.30 -18.00
N GLU A 321 12.90 -13.22 -17.31
CA GLU A 321 13.84 -12.27 -16.74
C GLU A 321 14.60 -12.89 -15.56
N PHE A 322 13.90 -13.48 -14.59
CA PHE A 322 14.55 -14.13 -13.46
C PHE A 322 15.33 -15.39 -13.85
N ASP A 323 14.86 -16.14 -14.85
CA ASP A 323 15.60 -17.26 -15.44
C ASP A 323 16.92 -16.78 -16.06
N ALA A 324 16.90 -15.66 -16.78
CA ALA A 324 18.10 -15.06 -17.35
C ALA A 324 19.07 -14.56 -16.26
N ILE A 325 18.57 -13.99 -15.16
CA ILE A 325 19.40 -13.58 -14.01
C ILE A 325 20.05 -14.81 -13.37
N ALA A 326 19.27 -15.86 -13.08
CA ALA A 326 19.78 -17.10 -12.48
C ALA A 326 20.81 -17.81 -13.36
N ALA A 327 20.65 -17.77 -14.69
CA ALA A 327 21.63 -18.33 -15.61
C ALA A 327 22.96 -17.54 -15.64
N ARG A 328 22.92 -16.23 -15.40
CA ARG A 328 24.09 -15.34 -15.48
C ARG A 328 24.82 -15.15 -14.15
N HIS A 329 24.11 -15.28 -13.02
CA HIS A 329 24.60 -14.95 -11.69
C HIS A 329 24.57 -16.19 -10.77
N PRO A 330 25.72 -16.85 -10.51
CA PRO A 330 25.75 -18.09 -9.73
C PRO A 330 25.36 -17.91 -8.25
N ASN A 331 25.40 -16.67 -7.75
CA ASN A 331 24.95 -16.30 -6.42
C ASN A 331 23.44 -16.02 -6.34
N PHE A 332 22.70 -16.03 -7.46
CA PHE A 332 21.26 -15.83 -7.51
C PHE A 332 20.53 -17.14 -7.83
N SER A 333 19.44 -17.40 -7.12
CA SER A 333 18.49 -18.45 -7.46
C SER A 333 17.07 -17.95 -7.24
N TRP A 334 16.13 -18.39 -8.07
CA TRP A 334 14.73 -18.12 -7.84
C TRP A 334 13.90 -19.39 -7.96
N THR A 335 12.79 -19.46 -7.23
CA THR A 335 11.94 -20.66 -7.12
C THR A 335 10.47 -20.23 -7.09
N PRO A 336 9.77 -20.30 -8.23
CA PRO A 336 8.33 -20.12 -8.25
C PRO A 336 7.60 -21.34 -7.66
N ALA A 337 6.48 -21.11 -6.97
CA ALA A 337 5.57 -22.15 -6.52
C ALA A 337 4.11 -21.80 -6.88
N LEU A 338 3.37 -22.80 -7.36
CA LEU A 338 1.95 -22.68 -7.70
C LEU A 338 1.08 -23.31 -6.62
N SER A 339 0.18 -22.54 -6.02
CA SER A 339 -0.74 -23.05 -4.99
C SER A 339 -1.87 -23.90 -5.57
N ASP A 340 -2.29 -23.61 -6.81
CA ASP A 340 -3.41 -24.25 -7.48
C ASP A 340 -3.14 -24.32 -9.00
N PRO A 341 -2.15 -25.13 -9.44
CA PRO A 341 -1.81 -25.24 -10.86
C PRO A 341 -3.01 -25.76 -11.67
N ALA A 342 -3.36 -25.07 -12.75
CA ALA A 342 -4.55 -25.41 -13.52
C ALA A 342 -4.34 -26.74 -14.29
N PRO A 343 -5.41 -27.53 -14.49
CA PRO A 343 -5.35 -28.70 -15.36
C PRO A 343 -4.88 -28.29 -16.77
N GLY A 344 -3.66 -28.67 -17.14
CA GLY A 344 -3.05 -28.34 -18.45
C GLY A 344 -1.82 -27.42 -18.40
N ASP A 345 -1.50 -26.82 -17.25
CA ASP A 345 -0.35 -25.89 -17.09
C ASP A 345 1.03 -26.55 -17.35
N ARG A 346 1.09 -27.89 -17.51
CA ARG A 346 2.32 -28.70 -17.63
C ARG A 346 3.38 -28.31 -16.59
N TRP A 347 2.93 -27.85 -15.42
CA TRP A 347 3.79 -27.37 -14.36
C TRP A 347 4.57 -28.52 -13.72
N THR A 348 5.89 -28.40 -13.69
CA THR A 348 6.80 -29.37 -13.05
C THR A 348 7.57 -28.78 -11.86
N GLY A 349 7.30 -27.52 -11.52
CA GLY A 349 7.96 -26.81 -10.42
C GLY A 349 7.33 -27.11 -9.06
N ALA A 350 7.64 -26.28 -8.07
CA ALA A 350 7.09 -26.43 -6.72
C ALA A 350 5.57 -26.20 -6.70
N THR A 351 4.86 -26.98 -5.89
CA THR A 351 3.41 -26.86 -5.69
C THR A 351 3.07 -26.66 -4.22
N GLY A 352 1.98 -25.95 -3.95
CA GLY A 352 1.55 -25.59 -2.60
C GLY A 352 1.86 -24.13 -2.25
N PHE A 353 1.75 -23.79 -0.98
CA PHE A 353 2.00 -22.41 -0.54
C PHE A 353 3.49 -22.12 -0.44
N ILE A 354 3.88 -20.89 -0.79
CA ILE A 354 5.31 -20.52 -0.90
C ILE A 354 6.10 -20.71 0.41
N HIS A 355 5.46 -20.53 1.56
CA HIS A 355 6.11 -20.72 2.86
C HIS A 355 6.51 -22.18 3.13
N ASP A 356 5.81 -23.15 2.53
CA ASP A 356 6.20 -24.57 2.60
C ASP A 356 7.43 -24.85 1.74
N THR A 357 7.50 -24.24 0.55
CA THR A 357 8.67 -24.32 -0.33
C THR A 357 9.91 -23.69 0.33
N VAL A 358 9.75 -22.51 0.93
CA VAL A 358 10.82 -21.85 1.69
C VAL A 358 11.26 -22.73 2.86
N ARG A 359 10.32 -23.26 3.65
CA ARG A 359 10.65 -24.16 4.77
C ARG A 359 11.43 -25.39 4.30
N ALA A 360 11.05 -26.00 3.19
CA ALA A 360 11.76 -27.14 2.62
C ALA A 360 13.19 -26.77 2.18
N ALA A 361 13.36 -25.59 1.56
CA ALA A 361 14.66 -25.10 1.14
C ALA A 361 15.57 -24.74 2.33
N LEU A 362 15.01 -24.19 3.41
CA LEU A 362 15.74 -23.77 4.61
C LEU A 362 16.04 -24.92 5.57
N LYS A 363 15.37 -26.07 5.45
CA LYS A 363 15.57 -27.22 6.33
C LYS A 363 17.04 -27.66 6.45
N ASN A 364 17.81 -27.52 5.36
CA ASN A 364 19.23 -27.90 5.30
C ASN A 364 20.16 -26.69 5.34
N HIS A 365 19.64 -25.49 5.62
CA HIS A 365 20.46 -24.29 5.75
C HIS A 365 21.23 -24.33 7.07
N PRO A 366 22.55 -24.07 7.10
CA PRO A 366 23.35 -24.20 8.31
C PRO A 366 23.03 -23.15 9.39
N ALA A 367 22.59 -21.96 8.98
CA ALA A 367 22.25 -20.85 9.88
C ALA A 367 21.15 -19.95 9.25
N PRO A 368 19.88 -20.42 9.16
CA PRO A 368 18.78 -19.62 8.61
C PRO A 368 18.53 -18.31 9.39
N GLU A 369 18.90 -18.24 10.66
CA GLU A 369 18.81 -17.06 11.55
C GLU A 369 19.77 -15.92 11.17
N ASP A 370 20.86 -16.24 10.48
CA ASP A 370 21.87 -15.27 10.03
C ASP A 370 21.51 -14.61 8.69
N CYS A 371 20.40 -15.03 8.07
CA CYS A 371 19.91 -14.47 6.80
C CYS A 371 19.05 -13.23 7.03
N GLU A 372 18.91 -12.40 6.00
CA GLU A 372 17.95 -11.30 5.93
C GLU A 372 16.77 -11.69 5.04
N TYR A 373 15.56 -11.41 5.53
CA TYR A 373 14.32 -11.80 4.88
C TYR A 373 13.55 -10.57 4.41
N TYR A 374 13.26 -10.51 3.11
CA TYR A 374 12.53 -9.40 2.49
C TYR A 374 11.20 -9.92 1.96
N LEU A 375 10.11 -9.48 2.58
CA LEU A 375 8.77 -10.03 2.38
C LEU A 375 7.87 -8.99 1.72
N CYS A 376 7.10 -9.39 0.71
CA CYS A 376 6.04 -8.57 0.17
C CYS A 376 4.96 -9.41 -0.53
N GLY A 377 3.69 -9.24 -0.17
CA GLY A 377 2.60 -9.97 -0.79
C GLY A 377 1.32 -9.99 0.04
N PRO A 378 0.39 -10.92 -0.23
CA PRO A 378 -0.91 -10.96 0.44
C PRO A 378 -0.80 -11.18 1.96
N PRO A 379 -1.69 -10.59 2.79
CA PRO A 379 -1.62 -10.70 4.25
C PRO A 379 -1.56 -12.14 4.80
N VAL A 380 -2.29 -13.06 4.15
CA VAL A 380 -2.29 -14.49 4.51
C VAL A 380 -0.91 -15.12 4.25
N MET A 381 -0.24 -14.73 3.17
CA MET A 381 1.12 -15.19 2.86
C MET A 381 2.11 -14.65 3.88
N ILE A 382 2.08 -13.33 4.14
CA ILE A 382 2.98 -12.68 5.10
C ILE A 382 2.85 -13.32 6.48
N SER A 383 1.62 -13.47 6.99
CA SER A 383 1.35 -14.12 8.28
C SER A 383 1.92 -15.54 8.35
N ALA A 384 1.74 -16.35 7.29
CA ALA A 384 2.24 -17.71 7.26
C ALA A 384 3.78 -17.79 7.20
N VAL A 385 4.42 -16.86 6.48
CA VAL A 385 5.88 -16.74 6.42
C VAL A 385 6.45 -16.30 7.76
N LEU A 386 5.89 -15.27 8.39
CA LEU A 386 6.33 -14.79 9.71
C LEU A 386 6.27 -15.91 10.76
N ALA A 387 5.15 -16.64 10.84
CA ALA A 387 5.02 -17.77 11.75
C ALA A 387 5.97 -18.94 11.41
N MET A 388 6.42 -19.07 10.16
CA MET A 388 7.40 -20.06 9.74
C MET A 388 8.83 -19.63 10.13
N LEU A 389 9.18 -18.35 9.94
CA LEU A 389 10.48 -17.78 10.32
C LEU A 389 10.68 -17.76 11.84
N GLU A 390 9.63 -17.44 12.60
CA GLU A 390 9.65 -17.50 14.07
C GLU A 390 10.00 -18.91 14.57
N ARG A 391 9.40 -19.94 13.96
CA ARG A 391 9.71 -21.35 14.28
C ARG A 391 11.12 -21.78 13.88
N LEU A 392 11.75 -21.07 12.95
CA LEU A 392 13.15 -21.27 12.56
C LEU A 392 14.13 -20.46 13.42
N GLY A 393 13.65 -19.69 14.40
CA GLY A 393 14.50 -18.87 15.29
C GLY A 393 15.01 -17.58 14.65
N VAL A 394 14.39 -17.12 13.55
CA VAL A 394 14.77 -15.86 12.91
C VAL A 394 14.29 -14.69 13.76
N GLU A 395 15.23 -13.81 14.14
CA GLU A 395 14.93 -12.61 14.92
C GLU A 395 14.13 -11.59 14.10
N PRO A 396 13.14 -10.88 14.70
CA PRO A 396 12.34 -9.87 14.00
C PRO A 396 13.15 -8.77 13.31
N GLN A 397 14.34 -8.45 13.82
CA GLN A 397 15.25 -7.45 13.25
C GLN A 397 15.86 -7.86 11.91
N SER A 398 15.85 -9.16 11.59
CA SER A 398 16.30 -9.70 10.30
C SER A 398 15.17 -9.84 9.29
N ILE A 399 13.95 -9.41 9.63
CA ILE A 399 12.75 -9.54 8.78
C ILE A 399 12.23 -8.16 8.39
N PHE A 400 12.27 -7.87 7.10
CA PHE A 400 11.80 -6.64 6.49
C PHE A 400 10.55 -6.95 5.67
N ASN A 401 9.46 -6.21 5.89
CA ASN A 401 8.18 -6.46 5.24
C ASN A 401 7.55 -5.15 4.75
N ASP A 402 7.08 -5.15 3.50
CA ASP A 402 6.23 -4.10 2.93
C ASP A 402 4.76 -4.57 2.93
N ASP A 403 3.98 -4.05 3.89
CA ASP A 403 2.55 -4.35 4.04
C ASP A 403 1.70 -3.30 3.33
N PHE A 404 1.01 -3.74 2.28
CA PHE A 404 0.11 -2.89 1.51
C PHE A 404 -1.14 -2.43 2.28
N GLY A 405 -1.38 -2.97 3.49
CA GLY A 405 -2.44 -2.54 4.40
C GLY A 405 -3.85 -2.83 3.89
N VAL A 406 -3.99 -3.91 3.11
CA VAL A 406 -5.24 -4.34 2.45
C VAL A 406 -5.88 -5.51 3.17
#